data_AF-A0A183JFB2-F1
#
_entry.id   AF-A0A183JFB2-F1
#
_cell.length_a   1.000
_cell.length_b   1.000
_cell.length_c   1.000
_cell.angle_alpha   90.00
_cell.angle_beta   90.00
_cell.angle_gamma   90.00
#
_symmetry.space_group_name_H-M   'P 1'
#
loop_
_entity.id
_entity.type
_entity.pdbx_description
1 polymer ?
#
loop_
_entity_poly.entity_id
_entity_poly.type
_entity_poly.pdbx_seq_one_letter_code
_entity_poly.pdbx_strand_id
1 'polypeptide(L)'
;MIQPSFQLMPFWPDNIEAWFCYAEADFYEYGVDDTRAQILAVVKALPREFNRYVTPSIFASDVPESYETLNRAILKRGDLTDRQRLDQLLNNTDMQYSSVTGMLQRMREVVGQKTFDDGVLKQLFLFKLPQQVQAVPVSFQNNALDELAASADRIFKITKTNAEVFSVKEKPQTTQIDIT
;
A
#
# COMPACT_ATOMS: atom_id res chain seq x y z
N MET A 1 -28.70 -23.32 29.70
CA MET A 1 -28.38 -22.04 29.03
C MET A 1 -27.09 -22.28 28.25
N ILE A 2 -27.08 -22.01 26.94
CA ILE A 2 -25.88 -22.17 26.10
C ILE A 2 -25.01 -20.94 26.39
N GLN A 3 -23.82 -21.14 26.98
CA GLN A 3 -22.84 -20.05 27.07
C GLN A 3 -22.51 -19.60 25.65
N PRO A 4 -22.53 -18.29 25.34
CA PRO A 4 -22.10 -17.81 24.04
C PRO A 4 -20.67 -18.29 23.81
N SER A 5 -20.41 -18.92 22.66
CA SER A 5 -19.06 -19.30 22.26
C SER A 5 -18.24 -18.04 22.13
N PHE A 6 -17.24 -17.86 22.99
CA PHE A 6 -16.30 -16.75 22.90
C PHE A 6 -15.65 -16.74 21.51
N GLN A 7 -15.75 -15.61 20.82
CA GLN A 7 -15.18 -15.39 19.49
C GLN A 7 -14.69 -13.96 19.38
N LEU A 8 -13.44 -13.79 18.95
CA LEU A 8 -12.87 -12.48 18.69
C LEU A 8 -13.58 -11.78 17.53
N MET A 9 -13.56 -10.46 17.58
CA MET A 9 -13.93 -9.61 16.46
C MET A 9 -13.16 -9.97 15.17
N PRO A 10 -13.74 -9.71 13.97
CA PRO A 10 -13.05 -9.91 12.70
C PRO A 10 -11.70 -9.20 12.67
N PHE A 11 -10.69 -9.87 12.09
CA PHE A 11 -9.33 -9.32 11.99
C PHE A 11 -9.28 -8.04 11.17
N TRP A 12 -8.52 -7.05 11.65
CA TRP A 12 -8.31 -5.76 10.99
C TRP A 12 -6.89 -5.68 10.41
N PRO A 13 -6.69 -6.08 9.14
CA PRO A 13 -5.37 -6.04 8.52
C PRO A 13 -4.81 -4.62 8.36
N ASP A 14 -5.69 -3.62 8.44
CA ASP A 14 -5.41 -2.19 8.37
C ASP A 14 -5.00 -1.57 9.71
N ASN A 15 -5.26 -2.25 10.84
CA ASN A 15 -4.78 -1.84 12.15
C ASN A 15 -4.64 -3.04 13.08
N ILE A 16 -3.60 -3.83 12.83
CA ILE A 16 -3.29 -5.07 13.55
C ILE A 16 -3.03 -4.79 15.04
N GLU A 17 -2.35 -3.68 15.36
CA GLU A 17 -2.03 -3.30 16.74
C GLU A 17 -3.29 -3.01 17.55
N ALA A 18 -4.19 -2.17 17.03
CA ALA A 18 -5.46 -1.91 17.72
C ALA A 18 -6.28 -3.19 17.85
N TRP A 19 -6.33 -4.03 16.82
CA TRP A 19 -7.05 -5.31 16.90
C TRP A 19 -6.54 -6.19 18.05
N PHE A 20 -5.23 -6.27 18.26
CA PHE A 20 -4.66 -6.99 19.41
C PHE A 20 -5.04 -6.37 20.75
N CYS A 21 -5.05 -5.04 20.88
CA CYS A 21 -5.51 -4.38 22.12
C CYS A 21 -6.96 -4.74 22.46
N TYR A 22 -7.85 -4.78 21.46
CA TYR A 22 -9.24 -5.20 21.68
C TYR A 22 -9.35 -6.70 21.99
N ALA A 23 -8.58 -7.55 21.31
CA ALA A 23 -8.56 -8.98 21.61
C ALA A 23 -8.10 -9.27 23.06
N GLU A 24 -7.11 -8.54 23.55
CA GLU A 24 -6.64 -8.62 24.94
C GLU A 24 -7.70 -8.15 25.94
N ALA A 25 -8.42 -7.07 25.61
CA ALA A 25 -9.55 -6.61 26.42
C ALA A 25 -10.69 -7.65 26.47
N ASP A 26 -11.01 -8.28 25.33
CA ASP A 26 -11.98 -9.39 25.26
C ASP A 26 -11.52 -10.57 26.11
N PHE A 27 -10.25 -11.00 26.01
CA PHE A 27 -9.74 -12.08 26.86
C PHE A 27 -9.89 -11.76 28.35
N TYR A 28 -9.59 -10.53 28.74
CA TYR A 28 -9.76 -10.09 30.13
C TYR A 28 -11.24 -10.09 30.57
N GLU A 29 -12.15 -9.54 29.75
CA GLU A 29 -13.57 -9.44 30.07
C GLU A 29 -14.25 -10.81 30.19
N TYR A 30 -13.88 -11.75 29.31
CA TYR A 30 -14.46 -13.10 29.29
C TYR A 30 -13.68 -14.10 30.16
N GLY A 31 -12.64 -13.66 30.87
CA GLY A 31 -11.84 -14.49 31.77
C GLY A 31 -11.06 -15.61 31.06
N VAL A 32 -10.60 -15.35 29.83
CA VAL A 32 -9.77 -16.28 29.05
C VAL A 32 -8.30 -16.08 29.45
N ASP A 33 -7.82 -16.84 30.43
CA ASP A 33 -6.45 -16.80 30.94
C ASP A 33 -5.53 -17.90 30.37
N ASP A 34 -6.13 -18.96 29.80
CA ASP A 34 -5.40 -20.03 29.13
C ASP A 34 -4.73 -19.54 27.83
N THR A 35 -3.40 -19.47 27.84
CA THR A 35 -2.57 -19.09 26.68
C THR A 35 -2.94 -19.87 25.42
N ARG A 36 -3.25 -21.17 25.56
CA ARG A 36 -3.60 -22.02 24.42
C ARG A 36 -4.96 -21.64 23.82
N ALA A 37 -5.95 -21.33 24.65
CA ALA A 37 -7.24 -20.81 24.23
C ALA A 37 -7.12 -19.44 23.54
N GLN A 38 -6.29 -18.53 24.07
CA GLN A 38 -6.01 -17.23 23.46
C GLN A 38 -5.40 -17.37 22.06
N ILE A 39 -4.35 -18.19 21.93
CA ILE A 39 -3.71 -18.51 20.64
C ILE A 39 -4.73 -19.10 19.67
N LEU A 40 -5.55 -20.07 20.10
CA LEU A 40 -6.57 -20.67 19.25
C LEU A 40 -7.62 -19.64 18.78
N ALA A 41 -8.02 -18.72 19.65
CA ALA A 41 -8.97 -17.67 19.31
C ALA A 41 -8.39 -16.71 18.26
N VAL A 42 -7.14 -16.26 18.45
CA VAL A 42 -6.42 -15.42 17.47
C VAL A 42 -6.30 -16.15 16.14
N VAL A 43 -5.82 -17.39 16.14
CA VAL A 43 -5.63 -18.19 14.92
C VAL A 43 -6.94 -18.40 14.15
N LYS A 44 -8.07 -18.56 14.85
CA LYS A 44 -9.39 -18.67 14.21
C LYS A 44 -9.87 -17.36 13.58
N ALA A 45 -9.46 -16.22 14.12
CA ALA A 45 -9.82 -14.90 13.59
C ALA A 45 -8.92 -14.47 12.43
N LEU A 46 -7.71 -15.03 12.33
CA LEU A 46 -6.73 -14.64 11.31
C LEU A 46 -7.12 -15.08 9.89
N PRO A 47 -6.87 -14.22 8.87
CA PRO A 47 -6.97 -14.62 7.47
C PRO A 47 -5.93 -15.69 7.10
N ARG A 48 -6.24 -16.51 6.10
CA ARG A 48 -5.40 -17.64 5.65
C ARG A 48 -3.95 -17.27 5.32
N GLU A 49 -3.70 -16.03 4.88
CA GLU A 49 -2.37 -15.53 4.53
C GLU A 49 -1.39 -15.44 5.73
N PHE A 50 -1.92 -15.46 6.96
CA PHE A 50 -1.17 -15.47 8.20
C PHE A 50 -0.93 -16.89 8.75
N ASN A 51 -1.58 -17.93 8.23
CA ASN A 51 -1.49 -19.31 8.76
C ASN A 51 -0.06 -19.89 8.76
N ARG A 52 0.80 -19.45 7.84
CA ARG A 52 2.22 -19.89 7.79
C ARG A 52 3.04 -19.49 9.02
N TYR A 53 2.56 -18.52 9.80
CA TYR A 53 3.21 -18.05 11.03
C TYR A 53 2.77 -18.84 12.25
N VAL A 54 1.72 -19.65 12.10
CA VAL A 54 1.17 -20.50 13.14
C VAL A 54 1.88 -21.85 13.04
N THR A 55 3.03 -21.97 13.70
CA THR A 55 3.77 -23.25 13.75
C THR A 55 3.22 -24.15 14.85
N PRO A 56 3.29 -25.50 14.69
CA PRO A 56 2.89 -26.44 15.74
C PRO A 56 3.56 -26.18 17.09
N SER A 57 4.79 -25.62 17.08
CA SER A 57 5.54 -25.26 18.28
C SER A 57 4.90 -24.14 19.12
N ILE A 58 4.13 -23.23 18.50
CA ILE A 58 3.40 -22.16 19.20
C ILE A 58 2.28 -22.75 20.08
N PHE A 59 1.73 -23.90 19.69
CA PHE A 59 0.70 -24.61 20.47
C PHE A 59 1.26 -25.64 21.46
N ALA A 60 2.55 -25.98 21.36
CA ALA A 60 3.19 -27.01 22.18
C ALA A 60 3.84 -26.44 23.45
N SER A 61 3.95 -25.11 23.53
CA SER A 61 4.60 -24.40 24.62
C SER A 61 3.54 -23.69 25.47
N ASP A 62 3.28 -24.18 26.68
CA ASP A 62 2.41 -23.55 27.69
C ASP A 62 3.04 -22.29 28.33
N VAL A 63 4.08 -21.74 27.69
CA VAL A 63 4.76 -20.55 28.15
C VAL A 63 4.01 -19.31 27.63
N PRO A 64 3.73 -18.30 28.47
CA PRO A 64 3.11 -17.04 28.06
C PRO A 64 3.78 -16.37 26.86
N GLU A 65 5.09 -16.59 26.70
CA GLU A 65 5.90 -16.10 25.58
C GLU A 65 5.44 -16.62 24.20
N SER A 66 4.69 -17.72 24.15
CA SER A 66 4.12 -18.28 22.91
C SER A 66 3.11 -17.33 22.27
N TYR A 67 2.25 -16.68 23.08
CA TYR A 67 1.27 -15.72 22.60
C TYR A 67 1.95 -14.45 22.10
N GLU A 68 2.88 -13.89 22.88
CA GLU A 68 3.63 -12.71 22.44
C GLU A 68 4.43 -12.97 21.16
N THR A 69 5.01 -14.16 21.02
CA THR A 69 5.75 -14.55 19.82
C THR A 69 4.85 -14.58 18.60
N LEU A 70 3.62 -15.07 18.74
CA LEU A 70 2.62 -15.03 17.67
C LEU A 70 2.27 -13.58 17.31
N ASN A 71 1.99 -12.72 18.31
CA ASN A 71 1.65 -11.32 18.08
C ASN A 71 2.76 -10.59 17.34
N ARG A 72 4.02 -10.74 17.79
CA ARG A 72 5.20 -10.17 17.12
C ARG A 72 5.35 -10.65 15.68
N ALA A 73 5.09 -11.93 15.41
CA ALA A 73 5.18 -12.49 14.06
C ALA A 73 4.12 -11.90 13.11
N ILE A 74 2.89 -11.72 13.61
CA ILE A 74 1.78 -11.16 12.84
C ILE A 74 2.00 -9.66 12.55
N LEU A 75 2.38 -8.88 13.57
CA LEU A 75 2.72 -7.46 13.43
C LEU A 75 3.85 -7.25 12.41
N LYS A 76 4.95 -7.99 12.54
CA LYS A 76 6.09 -7.92 11.61
C LYS A 76 5.67 -8.24 10.16
N ARG A 77 4.68 -9.11 9.95
CA ARG A 77 4.18 -9.39 8.61
C ARG A 77 3.34 -8.24 8.04
N GLY A 78 2.55 -7.56 8.87
CA GLY A 78 1.89 -6.30 8.49
C GLY A 78 2.91 -5.33 7.90
N ASP A 79 3.95 -5.03 8.67
CA ASP A 79 5.03 -4.11 8.27
C ASP A 79 5.73 -4.53 6.97
N LEU A 80 6.05 -5.82 6.81
CA LEU A 80 6.69 -6.33 5.61
C LEU A 80 5.78 -6.19 4.38
N THR A 81 4.48 -6.40 4.55
CA THR A 81 3.50 -6.24 3.46
C THR A 81 3.42 -4.77 3.05
N ASP A 82 3.46 -3.85 4.02
CA ASP A 82 3.42 -2.42 3.77
C ASP A 82 4.70 -1.91 3.11
N ARG A 83 5.86 -2.42 3.53
CA ARG A 83 7.14 -2.17 2.84
C ARG A 83 7.15 -2.73 1.43
N GLN A 84 6.59 -3.91 1.19
CA GLN A 84 6.48 -4.48 -0.16
C GLN A 84 5.56 -3.64 -1.05
N ARG A 85 4.45 -3.12 -0.51
CA ARG A 85 3.58 -2.18 -1.22
C ARG A 85 4.32 -0.87 -1.53
N LEU A 86 5.06 -0.34 -0.57
CA LEU A 86 5.89 0.86 -0.78
C LEU A 86 6.96 0.64 -1.85
N ASP A 87 7.67 -0.48 -1.77
CA ASP A 87 8.70 -0.85 -2.74
C ASP A 87 8.11 -1.06 -4.13
N GLN A 88 6.93 -1.66 -4.24
CA GLN A 88 6.18 -1.72 -5.51
C GLN A 88 5.84 -0.34 -6.05
N LEU A 89 5.45 0.63 -5.21
CA LEU A 89 5.20 2.01 -5.65
C LEU A 89 6.49 2.70 -6.12
N LEU A 90 7.59 2.47 -5.40
CA LEU A 90 8.89 3.04 -5.68
C LEU A 90 9.59 2.40 -6.89
N ASN A 91 9.33 1.14 -7.18
CA ASN A 91 10.03 0.41 -8.24
C ASN A 91 9.18 0.15 -9.49
N ASN A 92 7.85 0.19 -9.43
CA ASN A 92 7.00 0.21 -10.63
C ASN A 92 7.11 1.58 -11.32
N THR A 93 8.25 1.79 -11.96
CA THR A 93 8.60 2.99 -12.71
C THR A 93 8.43 2.77 -14.21
N ASP A 94 7.53 1.88 -14.62
CA ASP A 94 7.16 1.79 -16.02
C ASP A 94 5.95 2.66 -16.29
N MET A 95 6.22 3.73 -17.04
CA MET A 95 5.30 4.69 -17.66
C MET A 95 4.31 3.99 -18.61
N GLN A 96 3.49 3.07 -18.12
CA GLN A 96 2.30 2.60 -18.82
C GLN A 96 1.05 3.40 -18.44
N TYR A 97 1.20 4.45 -17.64
CA TYR A 97 0.08 5.28 -17.23
C TYR A 97 -0.35 6.20 -18.36
N SER A 98 -1.61 6.06 -18.78
CA SER A 98 -2.24 6.97 -19.75
C SER A 98 -2.55 8.36 -19.16
N SER A 99 -2.50 8.49 -17.84
CA SER A 99 -2.75 9.72 -17.08
C SER A 99 -2.08 9.67 -15.70
N VAL A 100 -1.70 10.83 -15.19
CA VAL A 100 -1.27 11.12 -13.82
C VAL A 100 -2.39 10.85 -12.81
N THR A 101 -3.66 11.10 -13.13
CA THR A 101 -4.79 10.70 -12.26
C THR A 101 -4.88 9.17 -12.15
N GLY A 102 -4.69 8.44 -13.26
CA GLY A 102 -4.60 6.98 -13.24
C GLY A 102 -3.42 6.46 -12.41
N MET A 103 -2.29 7.18 -12.42
CA MET A 103 -1.16 6.89 -11.54
C MET A 103 -1.56 7.06 -10.07
N LEU A 104 -2.17 8.18 -9.68
CA LEU A 104 -2.64 8.40 -8.30
C LEU A 104 -3.63 7.31 -7.84
N GLN A 105 -4.56 6.93 -8.71
CA GLN A 105 -5.55 5.89 -8.41
C GLN A 105 -4.88 4.53 -8.16
N ARG A 106 -3.92 4.14 -9.01
CA ARG A 106 -3.11 2.93 -8.79
C ARG A 106 -2.27 3.03 -7.53
N MET A 107 -1.74 4.20 -7.19
CA MET A 107 -1.04 4.40 -5.93
C MET A 107 -2.00 4.11 -4.77
N ARG A 108 -3.20 4.69 -4.73
CA ARG A 108 -4.21 4.40 -3.70
C ARG A 108 -4.58 2.91 -3.62
N GLU A 109 -4.68 2.21 -4.75
CA GLU A 109 -4.97 0.77 -4.78
C GLU A 109 -3.85 -0.08 -4.18
N VAL A 110 -2.59 0.22 -4.50
CA VAL A 110 -1.42 -0.51 -3.97
C VAL A 110 -1.20 -0.21 -2.50
N VAL A 111 -1.43 1.03 -2.09
CA VAL A 111 -1.37 1.43 -0.68
C VAL A 111 -2.49 0.76 0.10
N GLY A 112 -3.71 0.71 -0.42
CA GLY A 112 -4.91 0.44 0.39
C GLY A 112 -5.36 1.70 1.13
N GLN A 113 -6.56 1.71 1.72
CA GLN A 113 -7.15 2.94 2.27
C GLN A 113 -6.47 3.53 3.51
N LYS A 114 -5.46 2.89 4.11
CA LYS A 114 -5.02 3.25 5.48
C LYS A 114 -3.52 3.31 5.73
N THR A 115 -2.71 2.91 4.76
CA THR A 115 -1.33 2.50 5.02
C THR A 115 -0.33 3.66 4.92
N PHE A 116 -0.70 4.74 4.26
CA PHE A 116 0.07 5.99 4.27
C PHE A 116 -0.82 7.14 4.68
N ASP A 117 -0.29 7.97 5.56
CA ASP A 117 -0.80 9.31 5.79
C ASP A 117 -0.95 10.06 4.46
N ASP A 118 -2.00 10.86 4.31
CA ASP A 118 -2.27 11.61 3.08
C ASP A 118 -1.09 12.50 2.68
N GLY A 119 -0.32 13.01 3.66
CA GLY A 119 0.91 13.76 3.44
C GLY A 119 2.03 12.89 2.85
N VAL A 120 2.21 11.67 3.35
CA VAL A 120 3.20 10.71 2.82
C VAL A 120 2.83 10.29 1.39
N LEU A 121 1.55 9.99 1.14
CA LEU A 121 1.08 9.67 -0.21
C LEU A 121 1.29 10.84 -1.17
N LYS A 122 1.01 12.08 -0.73
CA LYS A 122 1.24 13.30 -1.51
C LYS A 122 2.71 13.52 -1.85
N GLN A 123 3.62 13.34 -0.87
CA GLN A 123 5.06 13.44 -1.12
C GLN A 123 5.54 12.38 -2.11
N LEU A 124 5.10 11.14 -1.94
CA LEU A 124 5.44 10.04 -2.85
C LEU A 124 4.91 10.30 -4.27
N PHE A 125 3.68 10.80 -4.37
CA PHE A 125 3.06 11.16 -5.64
C PHE A 125 3.85 12.25 -6.37
N LEU A 126 4.27 13.31 -5.66
CA LEU A 126 5.12 14.37 -6.22
C LEU A 126 6.48 13.86 -6.68
N PHE A 127 7.13 12.98 -5.89
CA PHE A 127 8.40 12.35 -6.25
C PHE A 127 8.28 11.50 -7.53
N LYS A 128 7.12 10.89 -7.75
CA LYS A 128 6.85 10.01 -8.90
C LYS A 128 6.44 10.74 -10.18
N LEU A 129 6.14 12.04 -10.11
CA LEU A 129 5.79 12.79 -11.31
C LEU A 129 6.96 12.80 -12.32
N PRO A 130 6.70 12.63 -13.63
CA PRO A 130 7.72 12.82 -14.65
C PRO A 130 8.33 14.22 -14.55
N GLN A 131 9.64 14.35 -14.81
CA GLN A 131 10.36 15.63 -14.73
C GLN A 131 9.69 16.76 -15.53
N GLN A 132 9.06 16.40 -16.65
CA GLN A 132 8.30 17.30 -17.52
C GLN A 132 7.06 17.93 -16.84
N VAL A 133 6.52 17.27 -15.81
CA VAL A 133 5.34 17.67 -15.03
C VAL A 133 5.74 18.26 -13.67
N GLN A 134 7.00 18.10 -13.24
CA GLN A 134 7.52 18.55 -11.93
C GLN A 134 7.72 20.08 -11.80
N ALA A 135 7.65 20.86 -12.90
CA ALA A 135 7.94 22.31 -12.86
C ALA A 135 6.79 23.18 -12.33
N VAL A 136 5.57 22.65 -12.27
CA VAL A 136 4.32 23.38 -11.93
C VAL A 136 3.66 23.00 -10.57
N PRO A 137 3.91 21.84 -9.92
CA PRO A 137 3.31 21.47 -8.64
C PRO A 137 3.62 22.42 -7.48
N VAL A 138 4.65 23.26 -7.59
CA VAL A 138 5.06 24.22 -6.55
C VAL A 138 3.93 25.20 -6.22
N SER A 139 3.08 25.55 -7.19
CA SER A 139 1.91 26.42 -6.98
C SER A 139 0.70 25.70 -6.36
N PHE A 140 0.71 24.36 -6.28
CA PHE A 140 -0.43 23.52 -5.88
C PHE A 140 -0.15 22.67 -4.63
N GLN A 141 0.93 22.98 -3.89
CA GLN A 141 1.31 22.21 -2.70
C GLN A 141 0.25 22.21 -1.60
N ASN A 142 -0.68 23.18 -1.59
CA ASN A 142 -1.77 23.26 -0.62
C ASN A 142 -3.08 22.64 -1.13
N ASN A 143 -3.16 22.22 -2.39
CA ASN A 143 -4.39 21.66 -2.95
C ASN A 143 -4.59 20.21 -2.51
N ALA A 144 -5.84 19.76 -2.58
CA ALA A 144 -6.19 18.36 -2.44
C ALA A 144 -5.44 17.51 -3.48
N LEU A 145 -5.06 16.28 -3.10
CA LEU A 145 -4.24 15.40 -3.93
C LEU A 145 -4.89 15.09 -5.30
N ASP A 146 -6.23 15.01 -5.33
CA ASP A 146 -7.00 14.81 -6.56
C ASP A 146 -6.94 16.01 -7.51
N GLU A 147 -7.01 17.24 -7.00
CA GLU A 147 -6.90 18.46 -7.81
C GLU A 147 -5.50 18.61 -8.41
N LEU A 148 -4.48 18.22 -7.63
CA LEU A 148 -3.10 18.20 -8.07
C LEU A 148 -2.91 17.21 -9.23
N ALA A 149 -3.46 15.99 -9.11
CA ALA A 149 -3.38 14.99 -10.17
C ALA A 149 -4.11 15.42 -11.45
N ALA A 150 -5.30 16.00 -11.31
CA ALA A 150 -6.07 16.53 -12.44
C ALA A 150 -5.35 17.69 -13.15
N SER A 151 -4.60 18.51 -12.42
CA SER A 151 -3.80 19.60 -12.99
C SER A 151 -2.55 19.07 -13.71
N ALA A 152 -1.86 18.12 -13.08
CA ALA A 152 -0.71 17.42 -13.65
C ALA A 152 -1.06 16.67 -14.95
N ASP A 153 -2.27 16.11 -15.04
CA ASP A 153 -2.78 15.47 -16.27
C ASP A 153 -2.85 16.39 -17.47
N ARG A 154 -3.27 17.64 -17.27
CA ARG A 154 -3.34 18.63 -18.36
C ARG A 154 -1.95 18.90 -18.93
N ILE A 155 -0.96 19.03 -18.05
CA ILE A 155 0.43 19.26 -18.43
C ILE A 155 0.99 18.02 -19.14
N PHE A 156 0.78 16.83 -18.57
CA PHE A 156 1.23 15.57 -19.16
C PHE A 156 0.70 15.36 -20.58
N LYS A 157 -0.57 15.74 -20.84
CA LYS A 157 -1.15 15.72 -22.20
C LYS A 157 -0.46 16.72 -23.14
N ILE A 158 -0.18 17.93 -22.68
CA ILE A 158 0.49 18.96 -23.50
C ILE A 158 1.92 18.53 -23.85
N THR A 159 2.68 18.04 -22.87
CA THR A 159 4.07 17.61 -23.10
C THR A 159 4.16 16.40 -24.01
N LYS A 160 3.25 15.42 -23.86
CA LYS A 160 3.15 14.27 -24.77
C LYS A 160 2.83 14.69 -26.21
N THR A 161 1.85 15.58 -26.38
CA THR A 161 1.47 16.08 -27.72
C THR A 161 2.62 16.83 -28.39
N ASN A 162 3.34 17.66 -27.64
CA ASN A 162 4.51 18.37 -28.19
C ASN A 162 5.62 17.39 -28.61
N ALA A 163 5.94 16.38 -27.79
CA ALA A 163 6.95 15.37 -28.14
C ALA A 163 6.60 14.59 -29.42
N GLU A 164 5.33 14.20 -29.62
CA GLU A 164 4.86 13.52 -30.82
C GLU A 164 4.96 14.43 -32.07
N VAL A 165 4.63 15.72 -31.94
CA VAL A 165 4.73 16.70 -33.03
C VAL A 165 6.18 16.97 -33.45
N PHE A 166 7.13 16.97 -32.52
CA PHE A 166 8.56 17.11 -32.84
C PHE A 166 9.12 15.88 -33.57
N SER A 167 8.65 14.66 -33.23
CA SER A 167 9.14 13.42 -33.83
C SER A 167 8.70 13.22 -35.29
N VAL A 168 7.55 13.80 -35.69
CA VAL A 168 7.04 13.70 -37.08
C VAL A 168 7.80 14.62 -38.06
N LYS A 169 8.57 15.60 -37.58
CA LYS A 169 9.22 16.61 -38.43
C LYS A 169 10.62 16.24 -38.93
N GLU A 170 11.24 15.16 -38.46
CA GLU A 170 12.49 14.63 -39.03
C GLU A 170 12.20 13.56 -40.10
N LYS A 171 11.93 14.02 -41.33
CA LYS A 171 12.14 13.19 -42.53
C LYS A 171 13.34 13.75 -43.28
N PRO A 172 14.38 12.96 -43.60
CA PRO A 172 15.53 13.47 -44.36
C PRO A 172 15.05 13.84 -45.77
N GLN A 173 15.16 15.12 -46.14
CA GLN A 173 15.14 15.49 -47.55
C GLN A 173 16.51 15.14 -48.14
N THR A 174 16.59 13.98 -48.80
CA THR A 174 17.69 13.69 -49.72
C THR A 174 17.46 14.52 -50.97
N THR A 175 18.05 15.72 -51.02
CA THR A 175 18.23 16.43 -52.28
C THR A 175 19.48 15.86 -52.93
N GLN A 176 19.27 14.86 -53.79
CA GLN A 176 20.28 14.42 -54.75
C GLN A 176 20.37 15.51 -55.83
N ILE A 177 21.50 16.22 -55.88
CA ILE A 177 21.83 17.12 -56.99
C ILE A 177 23.04 16.51 -57.68
N ASP A 178 22.76 15.67 -58.67
CA ASP A 178 23.69 15.46 -59.78
C ASP A 178 23.67 16.72 -60.66
N ILE A 179 24.82 17.09 -61.22
CA ILE A 179 25.07 17.20 -62.67
C ILE A 179 26.35 18.02 -62.92
N THR A 180 27.32 17.30 -63.50
CA THR A 180 28.35 17.65 -64.50
C THR A 180 29.51 18.58 -64.13
#